data_AF-A0A1G9CA22-F1
#
_entry.id   AF-A0A1G9CA22-F1
#
_cell.length_a   1.000
_cell.length_b   1.000
_cell.length_c   1.000
_cell.angle_alpha   90.00
_cell.angle_beta   90.00
_cell.angle_gamma   90.00
#
_symmetry.space_group_name_H-M   'P 1'
#
loop_
_entity.id
_entity.type
_entity.pdbx_description
1 polymer ?
#
loop_
_entity_poly.entity_id
_entity_poly.type
_entity_poly.pdbx_seq_one_letter_code
_entity_poly.pdbx_strand_id
1 'polypeptide(L)' 'MIALGRDRGPGRVLLVCFAGNHASVKTIERCGGVLESAVRTGSGEVLRYWIEV' A
#
# COMPACT_ATOMS: atom_id res chain seq x y z
N MET A 1 -7.09 9.85 6.69
CA MET A 1 -7.85 10.68 5.73
C MET A 1 -7.11 10.63 4.41
N ILE A 2 -7.61 9.90 3.40
CA ILE A 2 -7.02 9.88 2.05
C ILE A 2 -7.96 10.68 1.15
N ALA A 3 -7.47 11.79 0.61
CA ALA A 3 -8.20 12.63 -0.33
C ALA A 3 -8.08 12.02 -1.73
N LEU A 4 -9.20 11.58 -2.32
CA LEU A 4 -9.26 11.13 -3.71
C LEU A 4 -9.79 12.28 -4.56
N GLY A 5 -8.87 12.91 -5.32
CA GLY A 5 -9.21 13.85 -6.38
C GLY A 5 -9.97 13.13 -7.49
N ARG A 6 -11.23 13.52 -7.67
CA ARG A 6 -12.09 13.15 -8.79
C ARG A 6 -11.59 13.86 -10.04
N ASP A 7 -10.58 13.31 -10.70
CA ASP A 7 -10.40 13.45 -12.14
C ASP A 7 -9.42 12.37 -12.62
N ARG A 8 -9.96 11.21 -13.02
CA ARG A 8 -9.24 10.02 -13.50
C ARG A 8 -7.94 9.73 -12.73
N GLY A 9 -8.09 9.20 -11.52
CA GLY A 9 -6.95 8.74 -10.71
C GLY A 9 -6.01 7.84 -11.51
N PRO A 10 -4.72 7.78 -11.15
CA PRO A 10 -3.79 6.89 -11.81
C PRO A 10 -4.38 5.47 -11.81
N GLY A 11 -4.31 4.74 -12.93
CA GLY A 11 -4.86 3.38 -13.04
C GLY A 11 -4.30 2.39 -12.02
N ARG A 12 -3.33 2.85 -11.21
CA ARG A 12 -2.85 2.22 -9.99
C ARG A 12 -2.58 3.23 -8.89
N VAL A 13 -2.73 2.81 -7.64
CA VAL A 13 -2.34 3.58 -6.45
C VAL A 13 -1.27 2.86 -5.64
N LEU A 14 -0.47 3.63 -4.90
CA LEU A 14 0.55 3.11 -4.00
C LEU A 14 -0.02 3.06 -2.57
N LEU A 15 -0.03 1.87 -1.99
CA LEU A 15 -0.39 1.64 -0.60
C LEU A 15 0.86 1.36 0.23
N VAL A 16 0.90 1.86 1.46
CA VAL A 16 2.01 1.61 2.39
C VAL A 16 1.48 1.12 3.74
N CYS A 17 2.15 0.15 4.34
CA CYS A 17 1.82 -0.33 5.68
C CYS A 17 3.08 -0.80 6.41
N PHE A 18 3.05 -0.81 7.75
CA PHE A 18 4.13 -1.46 8.51
C PHE A 18 4.07 -2.98 8.30
N ALA A 19 5.22 -3.63 8.18
CA ALA A 19 5.33 -5.08 8.06
C ALA A 19 4.69 -5.81 9.25
N GLY A 20 4.72 -5.21 10.45
CA GLY A 20 4.05 -5.74 11.65
C GLY A 20 2.52 -5.64 11.64
N ASN A 21 1.92 -4.90 10.70
CA ASN A 21 0.47 -4.82 10.55
C ASN A 21 -0.03 -5.94 9.61
N HIS A 22 0.00 -7.17 10.12
CA HIS A 22 -0.38 -8.36 9.36
C HIS A 22 -1.81 -8.32 8.80
N ALA A 23 -2.74 -7.62 9.47
CA ALA A 23 -4.10 -7.47 8.98
C ALA A 23 -4.12 -6.64 7.68
N SER A 24 -3.45 -5.49 7.67
CA SER A 24 -3.34 -4.67 6.46
C SER A 24 -2.59 -5.37 5.35
N VAL A 25 -1.48 -6.08 5.65
CA VAL A 25 -0.73 -6.87 4.66
C VAL A 25 -1.64 -7.86 3.95
N LYS A 26 -2.36 -8.70 4.70
CA LYS A 26 -3.27 -9.69 4.13
C LYS A 26 -4.41 -9.05 3.34
N THR A 27 -4.95 -7.93 3.81
CA THR A 27 -6.01 -7.21 3.09
C THR A 27 -5.49 -6.66 1.76
N ILE A 28 -4.32 -6.01 1.76
CA ILE A 28 -3.72 -5.44 0.55
C ILE A 28 -3.43 -6.54 -0.47
N GLU A 29 -2.78 -7.62 -0.05
CA GLU A 29 -2.48 -8.77 -0.92
C GLU A 29 -3.75 -9.43 -1.47
N ARG A 30 -4.79 -9.60 -0.64
CA ARG A 30 -6.08 -10.14 -1.07
C ARG A 30 -6.79 -9.25 -2.09
N CYS A 31 -6.63 -7.93 -1.99
CA CYS A 31 -7.18 -6.97 -2.94
C CYS A 31 -6.35 -6.85 -4.22
N GLY A 32 -5.30 -7.67 -4.40
CA GLY A 32 -4.46 -7.65 -5.59
C GLY A 32 -3.28 -6.69 -5.50
N GLY A 33 -2.94 -6.23 -4.30
CA GLY A 33 -1.73 -5.43 -4.08
C GLY A 33 -0.47 -6.24 -4.36
N VAL A 34 0.42 -5.71 -5.20
CA VAL A 34 1.72 -6.28 -5.55
C VAL A 34 2.81 -5.56 -4.78
N LEU A 35 3.61 -6.29 -3.99
CA LEU A 35 4.70 -5.71 -3.22
C LEU A 35 5.75 -5.11 -4.17
N GLU A 36 5.94 -3.80 -4.09
CA GLU A 36 6.98 -3.06 -4.81
C GLU A 36 8.31 -3.14 -4.07
N SER A 37 8.30 -2.79 -2.78
CA SER A 37 9.51 -2.69 -1.98
C SER A 37 9.21 -2.71 -0.48
N ALA A 38 10.23 -3.06 0.30
CA ALA A 38 10.24 -2.92 1.75
C ALA A 38 11.33 -1.92 2.14
N VAL A 39 10.98 -0.93 2.97
CA VAL A 39 11.88 0.14 3.40
C VAL A 39 11.98 0.14 4.91
N ARG A 40 13.20 0.08 5.44
CA ARG A 40 13.43 0.23 6.88
C ARG A 40 13.37 1.71 7.25
N THR A 41 12.49 2.05 8.17
CA THR A 41 12.39 3.39 8.77
C THR A 41 12.78 3.33 10.24
N GLY A 42 12.97 4.49 10.88
CA GLY A 42 13.21 4.55 12.33
C GLY A 42 12.09 3.95 13.18
N SER A 43 10.87 3.84 12.63
CA SER A 43 9.70 3.27 13.30
C SER A 43 9.42 1.81 12.94
N GLY A 44 10.27 1.19 12.11
CA GLY A 44 10.10 -0.18 11.65
C GLY A 44 10.11 -0.32 10.13
N GLU A 45 9.90 -1.55 9.66
CA GLU A 45 9.85 -1.86 8.24
C GLU A 45 8.49 -1.49 7.66
N VAL A 46 8.51 -0.74 6.56
CA VAL A 46 7.33 -0.31 5.81
C VAL A 46 7.32 -1.02 4.47
N LEU A 47 6.23 -1.70 4.17
CA LEU A 47 5.96 -2.37 2.91
C LEU A 47 5.19 -1.42 1.99
N ARG A 48 5.53 -1.42 0.70
CA ARG A 48 4.94 -0.58 -0.34
C ARG A 48 4.34 -1.46 -1.43
N TYR A 49 3.09 -1.25 -1.77
CA TYR A 49 2.33 -2.08 -2.70
C TYR A 49 1.70 -1.24 -3.81
N TRP A 50 1.73 -1.73 -5.05
CA TRP A 50 0.91 -1.21 -6.14
C TRP A 50 -0.41 -1.98 -6.23
N ILE A 51 -1.52 -1.27 -6.39
CA ILE A 51 -2.83 -1.87 -6.68
C ILE A 51 -3.50 -1.11 -7.82
N GLU A 52 -4.03 -1.84 -8.80
CA GLU A 52 -4.79 -1.25 -9.91
C GLU A 52 -6.19 -0.80 -9.42
N VAL A 53 -6.71 0.32 -9.94
CA VAL A 53 -7.99 0.94 -9.52
C VAL A 53 -8.95 1.21 -10.68
#